data_AF-E9EGN0-F1
#
_entry.id   AF-E9EGN0-F1
#
_cell.length_a   1.000
_cell.length_b   1.000
_cell.length_c   1.000
_cell.angle_alpha   90.00
_cell.angle_beta   90.00
_cell.angle_gamma   90.00
#
_symmetry.space_group_name_H-M   'P 1'
#
loop_
_entity.id
_entity.type
_entity.pdbx_description
1 polymer ?
#
loop_
_entity_poly.entity_id
_entity_poly.type
_entity_poly.pdbx_seq_one_letter_code
_entity_poly.pdbx_strand_id
1 'polypeptide(L)'
;MSDYESEEYDTNFKKRQIAWQFGCTVTLVRPGLIVKQGAKVRPSEERAMRLIKEHAPEVPIPNIHGSLYRYKGGVPFYGELSMDFVPGRTLKLAWAELDEGSKSRVCRDIWDLIAKIRTIPRPNNLGSKLYRTIDGSPS
;
A
#
# COMPACT_ATOMS: atom_id res chain seq x y z
N MET A 1 9.85 19.99 27.64
CA MET A 1 8.41 19.79 27.84
C MET A 1 7.86 19.43 26.47
N SER A 2 7.59 18.14 26.25
CA SER A 2 7.07 17.64 24.98
C SER A 2 5.61 17.29 25.19
N ASP A 3 4.73 18.07 24.57
CA ASP A 3 3.31 17.79 24.46
C ASP A 3 3.14 16.54 23.60
N TYR A 4 3.24 15.37 24.23
CA TYR A 4 2.64 14.16 23.69
C TYR A 4 1.13 14.33 23.87
N GLU A 5 0.48 14.95 22.88
CA GLU A 5 -0.96 14.76 22.68
C GLU A 5 -1.19 13.25 22.58
N SER A 6 -1.61 12.66 23.70
CA SER A 6 -2.08 11.30 23.75
C SER A 6 -3.34 11.26 22.89
N GLU A 7 -3.23 10.76 21.65
CA GLU A 7 -4.40 10.44 20.84
C GLU A 7 -5.34 9.61 21.71
N GLU A 8 -6.47 10.23 22.07
CA GLU A 8 -7.45 9.67 22.98
C GLU A 8 -7.96 8.36 22.37
N TYR A 9 -7.63 7.24 23.00
CA TYR A 9 -7.98 5.92 22.51
C TYR A 9 -9.49 5.75 22.60
N ASP A 10 -10.19 5.79 21.46
CA ASP A 10 -11.60 5.42 21.38
C ASP A 10 -11.75 3.92 21.68
N THR A 11 -12.07 3.61 22.93
CA THR A 11 -12.30 2.24 23.41
C THR A 11 -13.52 1.58 22.76
N ASN A 12 -14.40 2.35 22.13
CA ASN A 12 -15.60 1.84 21.46
C ASN A 12 -15.38 1.54 19.97
N PHE A 13 -14.18 1.79 19.44
CA PHE A 13 -13.90 1.53 18.03
C PHE A 13 -14.02 0.03 17.71
N LYS A 14 -15.00 -0.31 16.87
CA LYS A 14 -15.18 -1.68 16.39
C LYS A 14 -14.27 -1.94 15.19
N LYS A 15 -13.30 -2.82 15.38
CA LYS A 15 -12.47 -3.34 14.28
C LYS A 15 -13.35 -3.89 13.18
N ARG A 16 -13.04 -3.54 11.93
CA ARG A 16 -13.80 -4.02 10.76
C ARG A 16 -12.86 -4.54 9.68
N GLN A 17 -13.16 -5.71 9.14
CA GLN A 17 -12.48 -6.19 7.94
C GLN A 17 -12.99 -5.37 6.74
N ILE A 18 -12.07 -4.67 6.06
CA ILE A 18 -12.41 -3.80 4.92
C ILE A 18 -12.07 -4.44 3.58
N ALA A 19 -11.22 -5.46 3.57
CA ALA A 19 -10.97 -6.28 2.39
C ALA A 19 -10.51 -7.69 2.77
N TRP A 20 -10.80 -8.64 1.89
CA TRP A 20 -10.36 -10.02 2.00
C TRP A 20 -9.98 -10.55 0.62
N GLN A 21 -8.85 -11.24 0.55
CA GLN A 21 -8.39 -12.00 -0.61
C GLN A 21 -7.82 -13.32 -0.11
N PHE A 22 -7.79 -14.36 -0.95
CA PHE A 22 -7.29 -15.67 -0.52
C PHE A 22 -5.84 -15.57 0.00
N GLY A 23 -5.67 -15.77 1.31
CA GLY A 23 -4.38 -15.67 2.01
C GLY A 23 -4.01 -14.27 2.54
N CYS A 24 -4.92 -13.29 2.50
CA CYS A 24 -4.69 -11.93 3.01
C CYS A 24 -5.99 -11.26 3.49
N THR A 25 -5.95 -10.64 4.67
CA THR A 25 -7.04 -9.81 5.19
C THR A 25 -6.55 -8.38 5.42
N VAL A 26 -7.45 -7.41 5.28
CA VAL A 26 -7.19 -6.01 5.62
C VAL A 26 -8.24 -5.58 6.64
N THR A 27 -7.79 -5.16 7.82
CA THR A 27 -8.66 -4.79 8.93
C THR A 27 -8.37 -3.35 9.33
N LEU A 28 -9.40 -2.51 9.40
CA LEU A 28 -9.31 -1.21 10.07
C LEU A 28 -9.37 -1.47 11.57
N VAL A 29 -8.26 -1.21 12.26
CA VAL A 29 -8.08 -1.58 13.68
C VAL A 29 -8.33 -0.43 14.64
N ARG A 30 -8.20 0.81 14.15
CA ARG A 30 -8.58 2.08 14.79
C ARG A 30 -8.76 3.15 13.70
N PRO A 31 -9.32 4.34 14.01
CA PRO A 31 -9.38 5.43 13.04
C PRO A 31 -7.99 5.70 12.45
N GLY A 32 -7.90 5.85 11.13
CA GLY A 32 -6.63 6.14 10.45
C GLY A 32 -5.64 4.98 10.33
N LEU A 33 -5.85 3.80 10.95
CA LEU A 33 -4.87 2.70 10.91
C LEU A 33 -5.49 1.38 10.45
N ILE A 34 -4.90 0.79 9.41
CA ILE A 34 -5.21 -0.57 8.98
C ILE A 34 -4.06 -1.54 9.26
N VAL A 35 -4.43 -2.81 9.37
CA VAL A 35 -3.51 -3.94 9.40
C VAL A 35 -3.83 -4.85 8.22
N LYS A 36 -2.87 -5.00 7.31
CA LYS A 36 -2.88 -6.01 6.24
C LYS A 36 -2.09 -7.22 6.71
N GLN A 37 -2.68 -8.40 6.75
CA GLN A 37 -2.04 -9.59 7.29
C GLN A 37 -2.40 -10.87 6.55
N GLY A 38 -1.53 -11.87 6.61
CA GLY A 38 -1.81 -13.22 6.14
C GLY A 38 -0.64 -13.88 5.41
N ALA A 39 -0.92 -15.08 4.91
CA ALA A 39 0.06 -15.93 4.26
C ALA A 39 0.59 -15.40 2.92
N LYS A 40 0.00 -14.34 2.34
CA LYS A 40 0.47 -13.67 1.11
C LYS A 40 1.10 -12.30 1.31
N VAL A 41 1.14 -11.77 2.53
CA VAL A 41 1.84 -10.52 2.83
C VAL A 41 3.33 -10.80 2.86
N ARG A 42 4.13 -9.98 2.16
CA ARG A 42 5.56 -10.25 1.91
C ARG A 42 6.44 -9.05 2.27
N PRO A 43 7.70 -9.29 2.68
CA PRO A 43 8.68 -8.21 2.86
C PRO A 43 8.91 -7.35 1.61
N SER A 44 8.65 -7.89 0.41
CA SER A 44 8.75 -7.14 -0.84
C SER A 44 7.70 -6.01 -0.95
N GLU A 45 6.50 -6.19 -0.37
CA GLU A 45 5.47 -5.14 -0.38
C GLU A 45 5.93 -3.93 0.44
N GLU A 46 6.46 -4.16 1.63
CA GLU A 46 7.03 -3.12 2.50
C GLU A 46 8.19 -2.40 1.83
N ARG A 47 9.14 -3.16 1.25
CA ARG A 47 10.29 -2.57 0.56
C ARG A 47 9.86 -1.72 -0.63
N ALA A 48 8.87 -2.16 -1.42
CA ALA A 48 8.35 -1.40 -2.54
C ALA A 48 7.75 -0.06 -2.08
N MET A 49 6.94 -0.08 -1.01
CA MET A 49 6.37 1.15 -0.46
C MET A 49 7.44 2.10 0.09
N ARG A 50 8.47 1.58 0.76
CA ARG A 50 9.61 2.40 1.22
C ARG A 50 10.38 3.04 0.07
N LEU A 51 10.62 2.31 -1.02
CA LEU A 51 11.28 2.84 -2.21
C LEU A 51 10.48 3.96 -2.88
N ILE A 52 9.16 3.80 -2.99
CA ILE A 52 8.28 4.86 -3.48
C ILE A 52 8.36 6.08 -2.55
N LYS A 53 8.31 5.88 -1.23
CA LYS A 53 8.40 6.98 -0.26
C LYS A 53 9.72 7.74 -0.35
N GLU A 54 10.82 7.04 -0.62
CA GLU A 54 12.16 7.62 -0.72
C GLU A 54 12.38 8.37 -2.04
N HIS A 55 11.95 7.81 -3.17
CA HIS A 55 12.31 8.31 -4.50
C HIS A 55 11.17 9.02 -5.24
N ALA A 56 9.92 8.84 -4.84
CA ALA A 56 8.73 9.46 -5.44
C ALA A 56 7.69 9.81 -4.34
N PRO A 57 8.04 10.66 -3.36
CA PRO A 57 7.20 10.98 -2.20
C PRO A 57 5.86 11.62 -2.56
N GLU A 58 5.72 12.16 -3.76
CA GLU A 58 4.49 12.73 -4.29
C GLU A 58 3.46 11.69 -4.77
N VAL A 59 3.85 10.40 -4.85
CA VAL A 59 2.91 9.31 -5.12
C VAL A 59 2.13 9.02 -3.84
N PRO A 60 0.79 9.14 -3.84
CA PRO A 60 -0.01 8.98 -2.63
C PRO A 60 -0.10 7.49 -2.26
N ILE A 61 0.72 7.07 -1.30
CA ILE A 61 0.71 5.73 -0.71
C ILE A 61 0.50 5.83 0.81
N PRO A 62 -0.05 4.78 1.47
CA PRO A 62 -0.09 4.72 2.92
C PRO A 62 1.31 4.79 3.54
N ASN A 63 1.49 5.48 4.66
CA ASN A 63 2.72 5.37 5.43
C ASN A 63 2.73 4.05 6.22
N ILE A 64 3.88 3.37 6.25
CA ILE A 64 4.07 2.14 7.03
C ILE A 64 4.51 2.50 8.44
N HIS A 65 3.75 2.05 9.43
CA HIS A 65 4.04 2.25 10.86
C HIS A 65 4.79 1.07 11.47
N GLY A 66 4.61 -0.13 10.92
CA GLY A 66 5.27 -1.33 11.42
C GLY A 66 5.01 -2.56 10.56
N SER A 67 5.86 -3.56 10.72
CA SER A 67 5.76 -4.83 10.01
C SER A 67 6.19 -6.00 10.90
N LEU A 68 5.62 -7.17 10.64
CA LEU A 68 6.01 -8.43 11.27
C LEU A 68 6.00 -9.53 10.21
N TYR A 69 7.05 -10.34 10.17
CA TYR A 69 7.17 -11.47 9.26
C TYR A 69 7.60 -12.72 10.00
N ARG A 70 6.93 -13.84 9.71
CA ARG A 70 7.30 -15.16 10.25
C ARG A 70 7.84 -16.03 9.13
N TYR A 71 8.93 -16.73 9.44
CA TYR A 71 9.68 -17.54 8.49
C TYR A 71 9.73 -19.01 8.92
N LYS A 72 9.70 -19.90 7.93
CA LYS A 72 9.94 -21.34 8.11
C LYS A 72 10.90 -21.77 7.00
N GLY A 73 12.08 -22.28 7.38
CA GLY A 73 13.13 -22.65 6.41
C GLY A 73 13.57 -21.48 5.53
N GLY A 74 13.66 -20.26 6.08
CA GLY A 74 14.04 -19.05 5.33
C GLY A 74 12.94 -18.48 4.42
N VAL A 75 11.78 -19.13 4.31
CA VAL A 75 10.66 -18.66 3.48
C VAL A 75 9.61 -17.98 4.36
N PRO A 76 9.15 -16.75 4.02
CA PRO A 76 8.09 -16.08 4.76
C PRO A 76 6.76 -16.80 4.53
N PHE A 77 6.15 -17.31 5.61
CA PHE A 77 4.84 -17.99 5.55
C PHE A 77 3.68 -17.15 6.10
N TYR A 78 3.99 -16.06 6.81
CA TYR A 78 3.00 -15.10 7.32
C TYR A 78 3.63 -13.72 7.39
N GLY A 79 2.86 -12.69 7.04
CA GLY A 79 3.26 -11.30 7.17
C GLY A 79 2.14 -10.41 7.70
N GLU A 80 2.53 -9.30 8.30
CA GLU A 80 1.65 -8.25 8.80
C GLU A 80 2.27 -6.88 8.47
N LEU A 81 1.44 -5.94 8.04
CA LEU A 81 1.77 -4.55 7.75
C LEU A 81 0.75 -3.64 8.42
N SER A 82 1.22 -2.82 9.34
CA SER A 82 0.45 -1.72 9.93
C SER A 82 0.72 -0.44 9.14
N MET A 83 -0.30 0.17 8.59
CA MET A 83 -0.16 1.35 7.72
C MET A 83 -1.39 2.26 7.75
N ASP A 84 -1.27 3.46 7.20
CA ASP A 84 -2.38 4.41 7.14
C ASP A 84 -3.62 3.83 6.46
N PHE A 85 -4.78 4.18 6.98
CA PHE A 85 -6.04 4.09 6.26
C PHE A 85 -6.15 5.27 5.30
N VAL A 86 -6.25 4.99 4.00
CA VAL A 86 -6.54 6.02 3.00
C VAL A 86 -8.06 6.09 2.80
N PRO A 87 -8.73 7.18 3.23
CA PRO A 87 -10.16 7.32 3.03
C PRO A 87 -10.49 7.51 1.55
N GLY A 88 -11.60 6.92 1.11
CA GLY A 88 -12.08 7.11 -0.25
C GLY A 88 -12.95 5.96 -0.75
N ARG A 89 -13.36 6.08 -2.01
CA ARG A 89 -14.06 5.05 -2.77
C ARG A 89 -13.12 4.49 -3.82
N THR A 90 -13.24 3.20 -4.10
CA THR A 90 -12.48 2.61 -5.21
C THR A 90 -12.97 3.21 -6.53
N LEU A 91 -12.07 3.36 -7.50
CA LEU A 91 -12.42 3.91 -8.80
C LEU A 91 -13.54 3.10 -9.46
N LYS A 92 -13.55 1.76 -9.28
CA LYS A 92 -14.62 0.87 -9.76
C LYS A 92 -16.01 1.29 -9.26
N LEU A 93 -16.13 1.73 -8.00
CA LEU A 93 -17.42 2.15 -7.43
C LEU A 93 -17.81 3.57 -7.83
N ALA A 94 -16.84 4.44 -8.11
CA ALA A 94 -17.10 5.84 -8.45
C ALA A 94 -17.23 6.07 -9.97
N TRP A 95 -16.69 5.19 -10.81
CA TRP A 95 -16.50 5.44 -12.26
C TRP A 95 -17.78 5.83 -13.01
N ALA A 96 -18.90 5.18 -12.69
CA ALA A 96 -20.19 5.43 -13.35
C ALA A 96 -20.79 6.81 -12.99
N GLU A 97 -20.36 7.41 -11.88
CA GLU A 97 -20.85 8.71 -11.39
C GLU A 97 -20.02 9.89 -11.93
N LEU A 98 -18.87 9.62 -12.54
CA LEU A 98 -17.98 10.65 -13.08
C LEU A 98 -18.45 11.10 -14.46
N ASP A 99 -18.44 12.41 -14.70
CA ASP A 99 -18.55 12.99 -16.04
C ASP A 99 -17.28 12.71 -16.88
N GLU A 100 -17.37 12.88 -18.20
CA GLU A 100 -16.25 12.60 -19.12
C GLU A 100 -15.02 13.50 -18.88
N GLY A 101 -15.22 14.72 -18.40
CA GLY A 101 -14.12 15.61 -18.01
C GLY A 101 -13.40 15.09 -16.75
N SER A 102 -14.16 14.61 -15.77
CA SER A 102 -13.64 13.96 -14.56
C SER A 102 -12.90 12.67 -14.86
N LYS A 103 -13.45 11.80 -15.72
CA LYS A 103 -12.76 10.58 -16.17
C LYS A 103 -11.45 10.91 -16.88
N SER A 104 -11.47 11.89 -17.78
CA SER A 104 -10.28 12.36 -18.50
C SER A 104 -9.20 12.91 -17.56
N ARG A 105 -9.59 13.65 -16.51
CA ARG A 105 -8.66 14.08 -15.44
C ARG A 105 -8.06 12.89 -14.70
N VAL A 106 -8.89 11.96 -14.20
CA VAL A 106 -8.42 10.77 -13.49
C VAL A 106 -7.43 9.94 -14.32
N CYS A 107 -7.68 9.77 -15.63
CA CYS A 107 -6.76 9.08 -16.51
C CYS A 107 -5.39 9.78 -16.59
N ARG A 108 -5.37 11.12 -16.71
CA ARG A 108 -4.11 11.89 -16.70
C ARG A 108 -3.39 11.78 -15.37
N ASP A 109 -4.10 11.93 -14.26
CA ASP A 109 -3.52 11.82 -12.91
C ASP A 109 -2.88 10.43 -12.69
N ILE A 110 -3.55 9.36 -13.13
CA ILE A 110 -3.00 7.99 -13.06
C ILE A 110 -1.72 7.87 -13.91
N TRP A 111 -1.72 8.42 -15.13
CA TRP A 111 -0.55 8.39 -15.99
C TRP A 111 0.64 9.15 -15.40
N ASP A 112 0.39 10.31 -14.79
CA ASP A 112 1.41 11.11 -14.13
C ASP A 112 2.01 10.37 -12.93
N LEU A 113 1.17 9.69 -12.12
CA LEU A 113 1.65 8.84 -11.03
C LEU A 113 2.49 7.65 -11.54
N ILE A 114 2.07 6.99 -12.62
CA ILE A 114 2.85 5.90 -13.23
C ILE A 114 4.19 6.42 -13.76
N ALA A 115 4.19 7.59 -14.42
CA ALA A 115 5.41 8.21 -14.93
C ALA A 115 6.43 8.45 -13.80
N LYS A 116 5.97 8.97 -12.66
CA LYS A 116 6.79 9.17 -11.45
C LYS A 116 7.31 7.85 -10.87
N ILE A 117 6.48 6.82 -10.77
CA ILE A 117 6.94 5.50 -10.27
C ILE A 117 8.05 4.93 -11.18
N ARG A 118 7.99 5.19 -12.49
CA ARG A 118 8.99 4.71 -13.46
C ARG A 118 10.34 5.43 -13.38
N THR A 119 10.43 6.58 -12.70
CA THR A 119 11.72 7.27 -12.48
C THR A 119 12.49 6.70 -11.29
N ILE A 120 11.88 5.83 -10.47
CA ILE A 120 12.52 5.25 -9.29
C ILE A 120 13.74 4.43 -9.73
N PRO A 121 14.94 4.71 -9.21
CA PRO A 121 16.14 4.00 -9.58
C PRO A 121 16.09 2.55 -9.07
N ARG A 122 16.76 1.66 -9.79
CA ARG A 122 16.92 0.28 -9.35
C ARG A 122 17.73 0.24 -8.04
N PRO A 123 17.26 -0.43 -6.98
CA PRO A 123 18.04 -0.58 -5.75
C PRO A 123 19.31 -1.42 -5.97
N ASN A 124 20.46 -0.93 -5.48
CA ASN A 124 21.76 -1.58 -5.64
C ASN A 124 21.85 -2.96 -4.97
N ASN A 125 21.03 -3.20 -3.94
CA ASN A 125 20.97 -4.46 -3.20
C ASN A 125 20.00 -5.49 -3.81
N LEU A 126 19.35 -5.17 -4.93
CA LEU A 126 18.44 -6.09 -5.61
C LEU A 126 19.24 -6.99 -6.57
N GLY A 127 19.22 -8.31 -6.36
CA GLY A 127 19.88 -9.28 -7.25
C GLY A 127 19.45 -9.08 -8.71
N SER A 128 20.40 -9.15 -9.64
CA SER A 128 20.23 -8.82 -11.08
C SER A 128 19.02 -9.50 -11.75
N LYS A 129 18.61 -10.68 -11.26
CA LYS A 129 17.51 -11.50 -11.79
C LYS A 129 16.10 -11.22 -11.23
N LEU A 130 15.94 -10.26 -10.31
CA LEU A 130 14.67 -10.01 -9.60
C LEU A 130 13.74 -8.97 -10.28
N TYR A 131 14.13 -8.41 -11.44
CA TYR A 131 13.21 -7.60 -12.23
C TYR A 131 12.47 -8.51 -13.23
N ARG A 132 11.15 -8.64 -13.06
CA ARG A 132 10.27 -8.90 -14.19
C ARG A 132 9.72 -7.55 -14.62
N THR A 133 9.95 -7.16 -15.86
CA THR A 133 9.16 -6.10 -16.47
C THR A 133 7.72 -6.63 -16.51
N ILE A 134 6.83 -6.00 -15.75
CA ILE A 134 5.38 -6.14 -15.94
C ILE A 134 4.98 -4.90 -16.74
N ASP A 135 5.58 -4.73 -17.92
CA ASP A 135 5.24 -3.67 -18.86
C ASP A 135 4.09 -4.07 -19.78
N GLY A 136 3.58 -5.31 -19.68
CA GLY A 136 2.42 -5.77 -20.43
C GLY A 136 2.63 -5.78 -21.94
N SER A 137 3.88 -5.67 -22.40
CA SER A 137 4.25 -5.90 -23.79
C SER A 137 4.09 -7.39 -24.10
N PRO A 138 3.48 -7.77 -25.25
CA PRO A 138 3.37 -9.17 -25.63
C PRO A 138 4.78 -9.71 -25.91
N SER A 139 5.10 -10.83 -25.26
CA SER A 139 6.25 -11.68 -25.56
C SER A 139 6.08 -12.41 -26.88
#